data_AF-A0A562LK93-F1
#
_entry.id   AF-A0A562LK93-F1
#
_cell.length_a   1.000
_cell.length_b   1.000
_cell.length_c   1.000
_cell.angle_alpha   90.00
_cell.angle_beta   90.00
_cell.angle_gamma   90.00
#
_symmetry.space_group_name_H-M   'P 1'
#
loop_
_entity.id
_entity.type
_entity.pdbx_description
1 polymer ?
#
loop_
_entity_poly.entity_id
_entity_poly.type
_entity_poly.pdbx_seq_one_letter_code
_entity_poly.pdbx_strand_id
1 'polypeptide(L)'
;MRVIFTIFFITFAINSHSQNNDFSIDFKHSNPSIVFSEVEIYIKKSETGVFVFARKGDSASNRHTISNEDFEKLKNKILSIKPSDVINVNRNCLDSGTTEITFAEVDFVPLNSVKYTVDCLSISDDKTSKKDFLNTVKLILELAKFNFEDLK
;
A
#
# COMPACT_ATOMS: atom_id res chain seq x y z
N MET A 1 -49.27 -49.50 13.95
CA MET A 1 -47.82 -49.38 13.67
C MET A 1 -47.62 -48.02 13.01
N ARG A 2 -47.03 -47.05 13.72
CA ARG A 2 -46.93 -45.65 13.30
C ARG A 2 -45.74 -45.47 12.35
N VAL A 3 -45.99 -45.05 11.12
CA VAL A 3 -44.95 -44.62 10.18
C VAL A 3 -44.70 -43.14 10.45
N ILE A 4 -43.54 -42.82 11.03
CA ILE A 4 -43.12 -41.43 11.24
C ILE A 4 -42.23 -41.06 10.06
N PHE A 5 -42.73 -40.16 9.20
CA PHE A 5 -41.95 -39.41 8.22
C PHE A 5 -41.03 -38.45 8.97
N THR A 6 -39.72 -38.62 8.87
CA THR A 6 -38.76 -37.63 9.36
C THR A 6 -38.09 -36.97 8.16
N ILE A 7 -38.59 -35.78 7.79
CA ILE A 7 -37.95 -34.90 6.80
C ILE A 7 -36.82 -34.16 7.54
N PHE A 8 -35.59 -34.45 7.15
CA PHE A 8 -34.40 -33.76 7.66
C PHE A 8 -34.22 -32.47 6.84
N PHE A 9 -34.76 -31.35 7.33
CA PHE A 9 -34.43 -30.03 6.78
C PHE A 9 -33.02 -29.66 7.22
N ILE A 10 -32.01 -29.97 6.40
CA ILE A 10 -30.68 -29.38 6.55
C ILE A 10 -30.79 -27.94 6.03
N THR A 11 -31.10 -27.01 6.93
CA THR A 11 -30.85 -25.59 6.65
C THR A 11 -29.35 -25.39 6.61
N PHE A 12 -28.78 -25.36 5.40
CA PHE A 12 -27.48 -24.74 5.19
C PHE A 12 -27.65 -23.25 5.48
N ALA A 13 -27.38 -22.84 6.72
CA ALA A 13 -26.98 -21.47 6.98
C ALA A 13 -25.67 -21.27 6.22
N ILE A 14 -25.76 -20.65 5.05
CA ILE A 14 -24.60 -20.10 4.37
C ILE A 14 -24.14 -18.97 5.29
N ASN A 15 -23.23 -19.27 6.22
CA ASN A 15 -22.46 -18.24 6.87
C ASN A 15 -21.67 -17.58 5.73
N SER A 16 -22.19 -16.49 5.19
CA SER A 16 -21.37 -15.53 4.45
C SER A 16 -20.43 -14.91 5.47
N HIS A 17 -19.36 -15.63 5.76
CA HIS A 17 -18.21 -15.10 6.47
C HIS A 17 -17.65 -14.03 5.55
N SER A 18 -18.01 -12.77 5.79
CA SER A 18 -17.30 -11.63 5.24
C SER A 18 -15.87 -11.78 5.72
N GLN A 19 -14.97 -12.19 4.82
CA GLN A 19 -13.54 -12.12 5.10
C GLN A 19 -13.24 -10.65 5.31
N ASN A 20 -12.94 -10.26 6.54
CA ASN A 20 -12.47 -8.90 6.84
C ASN A 20 -11.09 -8.73 6.24
N ASN A 21 -11.11 -8.29 4.98
CA ASN A 21 -9.98 -7.95 4.13
C ASN A 21 -9.48 -6.55 4.50
N ASP A 22 -9.13 -6.35 5.77
CA ASP A 22 -8.46 -5.13 6.19
C ASP A 22 -7.04 -5.16 5.61
N PHE A 23 -6.76 -4.19 4.72
CA PHE A 23 -5.48 -4.04 4.06
C PHE A 23 -4.93 -2.66 4.33
N SER A 24 -3.61 -2.58 4.52
CA SER A 24 -2.92 -1.31 4.71
C SER A 24 -1.68 -1.19 3.84
N ILE A 25 -1.40 0.06 3.44
CA ILE A 25 -0.22 0.46 2.70
C ILE A 25 0.40 1.63 3.48
N ASP A 26 1.63 1.45 3.93
CA ASP A 26 2.45 2.50 4.53
C ASP A 26 3.56 2.86 3.54
N PHE A 27 3.55 4.10 3.09
CA PHE A 27 4.57 4.68 2.23
C PHE A 27 5.35 5.72 3.02
N LYS A 28 6.68 5.63 2.94
CA LYS A 28 7.59 6.59 3.55
C LYS A 28 8.66 6.99 2.57
N HIS A 29 8.96 8.28 2.53
CA HIS A 29 10.13 8.80 1.86
C HIS A 29 10.87 9.74 2.82
N SER A 30 12.20 9.68 2.81
CA SER A 30 13.03 10.66 3.51
C SER A 30 14.31 10.93 2.74
N ASN A 31 14.75 12.18 2.78
CA ASN A 31 16.05 12.60 2.28
C ASN A 31 16.83 13.21 3.45
N PRO A 32 17.85 12.52 4.00
CA PRO A 32 18.56 12.97 5.19
C PRO A 32 19.35 14.26 4.97
N SER A 33 19.60 14.65 3.71
CA SER A 33 20.30 15.89 3.37
C SER A 33 19.39 17.12 3.38
N ILE A 34 18.06 16.95 3.49
CA ILE A 34 17.07 18.02 3.39
C ILE A 34 16.15 17.98 4.61
N VAL A 35 16.12 19.07 5.37
CA VAL A 35 15.28 19.19 6.57
C VAL A 35 13.80 19.20 6.17
N PHE A 36 12.96 18.46 6.91
CA PHE A 36 11.51 18.32 6.65
C PHE A 36 11.16 17.73 5.28
N SER A 37 12.06 16.93 4.69
CA SER A 37 11.85 16.21 3.43
C SER A 37 10.94 14.98 3.57
N GLU A 38 10.60 14.60 4.80
CA GLU A 38 9.82 13.41 5.08
C GLU A 38 8.44 13.49 4.43
N VAL A 39 8.05 12.46 3.68
CA VAL A 39 6.69 12.28 3.18
C VAL A 39 6.20 10.94 3.69
N GLU A 40 5.08 10.96 4.41
CA GLU A 40 4.44 9.77 4.92
C GLU A 40 3.00 9.69 4.43
N ILE A 41 2.63 8.55 3.87
CA ILE A 41 1.31 8.28 3.35
C ILE A 41 0.84 6.93 3.88
N TYR A 42 -0.30 6.92 4.54
CA TYR A 42 -0.97 5.72 5.04
C TYR A 42 -2.31 5.54 4.34
N ILE A 43 -2.48 4.40 3.66
CA ILE A 43 -3.73 4.04 2.97
C ILE A 43 -4.31 2.81 3.65
N LYS A 44 -5.53 2.94 4.18
CA LYS A 44 -6.24 1.86 4.88
C LYS A 44 -7.57 1.55 4.23
N LYS A 45 -7.77 0.29 3.88
CA LYS A 45 -9.09 -0.25 3.52
C LYS A 45 -9.76 -0.82 4.78
N SER A 46 -11.03 -0.49 4.94
CA SER A 46 -11.92 -1.00 6.00
C SER A 46 -13.31 -1.26 5.42
N GLU A 47 -14.21 -1.82 6.23
CA GLU A 47 -15.63 -1.98 5.88
C GLU A 47 -16.32 -0.66 5.49
N THR A 48 -15.87 0.47 6.06
CA THR A 48 -16.49 1.78 5.84
C THR A 48 -15.95 2.55 4.64
N GLY A 49 -14.95 2.00 3.95
CA GLY A 49 -14.31 2.60 2.80
C GLY A 49 -12.78 2.59 2.89
N VAL A 50 -12.17 3.31 1.94
CA VAL A 50 -10.71 3.43 1.82
C VAL A 50 -10.30 4.85 2.17
N PHE A 51 -9.41 4.97 3.15
CA PHE A 51 -8.92 6.24 3.68
C PHE A 51 -7.45 6.42 3.36
N VAL A 52 -7.09 7.64 2.96
CA VAL A 52 -5.71 8.07 2.76
C VAL A 52 -5.40 9.14 3.80
N PHE A 53 -4.31 8.96 4.52
CA PHE A 53 -3.72 9.90 5.45
C PHE A 53 -2.35 10.28 4.93
N ALA A 54 -2.07 11.56 4.74
CA ALA A 54 -0.81 11.99 4.16
C ALA A 54 -0.24 13.22 4.89
N ARG A 55 1.08 13.27 5.06
CA ARG A 55 1.79 14.41 5.63
C ARG A 55 3.16 14.63 4.99
N LYS A 56 3.64 15.86 5.04
CA LYS A 56 5.00 16.27 4.64
C LYS A 56 5.68 17.02 5.76
N GLY A 57 6.86 16.57 6.18
CA GLY A 57 7.57 17.06 7.36
C GLY A 57 6.66 17.15 8.58
N ASP A 58 6.72 18.29 9.26
CA ASP A 58 5.95 18.56 10.48
C ASP A 58 4.50 19.00 10.22
N SER A 59 4.04 18.95 8.96
CA SER A 59 2.68 19.36 8.63
C SER A 59 1.64 18.42 9.24
N ALA A 60 0.48 18.97 9.59
CA ALA A 60 -0.65 18.16 10.02
C ALA A 60 -1.06 17.17 8.92
N SER A 61 -1.43 15.96 9.33
CA SER A 61 -1.91 14.94 8.38
C SER A 61 -3.24 15.37 7.77
N ASN A 62 -3.30 15.37 6.44
CA ASN A 62 -4.54 15.50 5.69
C ASN A 62 -5.18 14.11 5.52
N ARG A 63 -6.50 14.05 5.62
CA ARG A 63 -7.28 12.83 5.42
C ARG A 63 -8.32 13.03 4.33
N HIS A 64 -8.41 12.09 3.40
CA HIS A 64 -9.52 11.98 2.46
C HIS A 64 -9.85 10.52 2.15
N THR A 65 -10.93 10.31 1.41
CA THR A 65 -11.35 9.01 0.93
C THR A 65 -10.98 8.83 -0.54
N ILE A 66 -10.72 7.60 -0.94
CA ILE A 66 -10.57 7.20 -2.35
C ILE A 66 -11.56 6.08 -2.68
N SER A 67 -11.74 5.80 -3.97
CA SER A 67 -12.63 4.72 -4.39
C SER A 67 -12.02 3.35 -4.07
N ASN A 68 -12.88 2.33 -3.94
CA ASN A 68 -12.40 0.96 -3.83
C ASN A 68 -11.70 0.49 -5.13
N GLU A 69 -12.11 1.01 -6.28
CA GLU A 69 -11.46 0.71 -7.57
C GLU A 69 -10.00 1.19 -7.59
N ASP A 70 -9.75 2.43 -7.14
CA ASP A 70 -8.41 2.98 -7.03
C ASP A 70 -7.53 2.15 -6.07
N PHE A 71 -8.13 1.71 -4.96
CA PHE A 71 -7.45 0.85 -4.01
C PHE A 71 -7.07 -0.51 -4.60
N GLU A 72 -7.99 -1.19 -5.28
CA GLU A 72 -7.70 -2.48 -5.91
C GLU A 72 -6.67 -2.33 -7.05
N LYS A 73 -6.73 -1.21 -7.80
CA LYS A 73 -5.70 -0.87 -8.80
C LYS A 73 -4.33 -0.72 -8.16
N LEU A 74 -4.23 -0.01 -7.03
CA LEU A 74 -2.98 0.15 -6.29
C LEU A 74 -2.48 -1.18 -5.73
N LYS A 75 -3.36 -1.96 -5.09
CA LYS A 75 -3.05 -3.30 -4.56
C LYS A 75 -2.45 -4.20 -5.64
N ASN A 76 -3.11 -4.30 -6.80
CA ASN A 76 -2.62 -5.10 -7.91
C ASN A 76 -1.25 -4.63 -8.42
N LYS A 77 -1.00 -3.32 -8.40
CA LYS A 77 0.29 -2.75 -8.80
C LYS A 77 1.42 -3.10 -7.83
N ILE A 78 1.16 -3.01 -6.53
CA ILE A 78 2.11 -3.46 -5.49
C ILE A 78 2.43 -4.94 -5.64
N LEU A 79 1.41 -5.79 -5.86
CA LEU A 79 1.59 -7.23 -6.07
C LEU A 79 2.36 -7.58 -7.35
N SER A 80 2.42 -6.67 -8.33
CA SER A 80 3.19 -6.87 -9.57
C SER A 80 4.68 -6.56 -9.43
N ILE A 81 5.10 -5.89 -8.34
CA ILE A 81 6.51 -5.60 -8.07
C ILE A 81 7.22 -6.92 -7.81
N LYS A 82 8.17 -7.27 -8.67
CA LYS A 82 9.00 -8.45 -8.43
C LYS A 82 10.07 -8.12 -7.39
N PRO A 83 10.30 -8.97 -6.38
CA PRO A 83 11.35 -8.75 -5.41
C PRO A 83 12.74 -8.55 -6.04
N SER A 84 13.03 -9.22 -7.16
CA SER A 84 14.27 -9.07 -7.93
C SER A 84 14.50 -7.65 -8.47
N ASP A 85 13.43 -6.90 -8.70
CA ASP A 85 13.47 -5.62 -9.41
C ASP A 85 13.81 -4.46 -8.46
N VAL A 86 13.62 -4.69 -7.17
CA VAL A 86 13.87 -3.76 -6.05
C VAL A 86 15.06 -4.18 -5.19
N ILE A 87 15.81 -5.22 -5.59
CA ILE A 87 17.08 -5.56 -4.91
C ILE A 87 17.99 -4.34 -4.99
N ASN A 88 18.43 -3.88 -3.81
CA ASN A 88 19.31 -2.74 -3.65
C ASN A 88 20.66 -3.00 -4.34
N VAL A 89 20.76 -2.59 -5.60
CA VAL A 89 22.06 -2.31 -6.22
C VAL A 89 22.52 -1.01 -5.55
N ASN A 90 23.58 -1.11 -4.75
CA ASN A 90 24.14 0.01 -4.01
C ASN A 90 24.49 1.14 -5.00
N ARG A 91 23.62 2.16 -5.07
CA ARG A 91 23.81 3.34 -5.91
C ARG A 91 24.29 4.45 -4.98
N ASN A 92 25.50 4.94 -5.22
CA ASN A 92 25.99 6.15 -4.55
C ASN A 92 25.27 7.36 -5.18
N CYS A 93 24.07 7.69 -4.69
CA CYS A 93 23.40 8.94 -5.02
C CYS A 93 23.74 10.04 -4.01
N LEU A 94 23.84 11.27 -4.50
CA LEU A 94 24.18 12.45 -3.70
C LEU A 94 23.09 12.82 -2.69
N ASP A 95 21.83 12.53 -3.00
CA ASP A 95 20.68 12.87 -2.17
C ASP A 95 20.44 11.87 -1.04
N SER A 96 20.92 10.62 -1.16
CA SER A 96 20.71 9.54 -0.17
C SER A 96 19.23 9.33 0.18
N GLY A 97 18.32 9.67 -0.74
CA GLY A 97 16.88 9.57 -0.53
C GLY A 97 16.43 8.11 -0.46
N THR A 98 15.67 7.76 0.56
CA THR A 98 15.16 6.39 0.77
C THR A 98 13.64 6.40 0.61
N THR A 99 13.12 5.53 -0.26
CA THR A 99 11.67 5.33 -0.46
C THR A 99 11.28 3.93 -0.04
N GLU A 100 10.26 3.83 0.81
CA GLU A 100 9.76 2.58 1.37
C GLU A 100 8.26 2.43 1.08
N ILE A 101 7.85 1.20 0.73
CA ILE A 101 6.45 0.77 0.66
C ILE A 101 6.34 -0.48 1.51
N THR A 102 5.49 -0.44 2.53
CA THR A 102 5.07 -1.61 3.31
C THR A 102 3.63 -1.91 2.99
N PHE A 103 3.35 -3.14 2.56
CA PHE A 103 2.01 -3.63 2.26
C PHE A 103 1.68 -4.78 3.20
N ALA A 104 0.54 -4.69 3.89
CA ALA A 104 0.12 -5.69 4.88
C ALA A 104 -1.36 -6.05 4.72
N GLU A 105 -1.62 -7.35 4.91
CA GLU A 105 -2.95 -7.89 5.17
C GLU A 105 -3.09 -7.96 6.70
N VAL A 106 -4.06 -7.23 7.26
CA VAL A 106 -4.37 -7.05 8.70
C VAL A 106 -3.55 -5.98 9.46
N ASP A 107 -4.28 -5.16 10.23
CA ASP A 107 -3.85 -3.87 10.80
C ASP A 107 -3.09 -3.94 12.15
N PHE A 108 -2.88 -5.14 12.74
CA PHE A 108 -2.42 -5.20 14.15
C PHE A 108 -1.23 -6.11 14.49
N VAL A 109 -0.82 -7.03 13.63
CA VAL A 109 0.49 -7.72 13.71
C VAL A 109 0.82 -8.21 12.30
N PRO A 110 1.90 -7.76 11.63
CA PRO A 110 2.16 -8.15 10.25
C PRO A 110 2.70 -9.58 10.23
N LEU A 111 1.80 -10.57 10.30
CA LEU A 111 2.17 -11.95 10.02
C LEU A 111 2.53 -12.11 8.53
N ASN A 112 1.91 -11.30 7.67
CA ASN A 112 2.17 -11.24 6.23
C ASN A 112 2.29 -9.78 5.78
N SER A 113 3.50 -9.19 5.89
CA SER A 113 3.81 -7.94 5.22
C SER A 113 4.93 -8.10 4.21
N VAL A 114 4.85 -7.32 3.14
CA VAL A 114 5.91 -7.17 2.15
C VAL A 114 6.43 -5.75 2.25
N LYS A 115 7.72 -5.62 2.50
CA LYS A 115 8.43 -4.33 2.52
C LYS A 115 9.34 -4.24 1.31
N TYR A 116 9.20 -3.15 0.57
CA TYR A 116 10.08 -2.77 -0.52
C TYR A 116 10.79 -1.47 -0.13
N THR A 117 12.11 -1.45 -0.28
CA THR A 117 12.95 -0.27 -0.05
C THR A 117 13.77 -0.02 -1.30
N VAL A 118 13.76 1.22 -1.78
CA VAL A 118 14.57 1.67 -2.91
C VAL A 118 15.28 2.95 -2.52
N ASP A 119 16.61 2.88 -2.54
CA ASP A 119 17.46 4.05 -2.43
C ASP A 119 17.54 4.77 -3.79
N CYS A 120 17.63 6.10 -3.72
CA CYS A 120 17.87 6.98 -4.85
C CYS A 120 16.79 6.88 -5.94
N LEU A 121 15.51 6.74 -5.56
CA LEU A 121 14.44 6.62 -6.53
C LEU A 121 14.35 7.89 -7.39
N SER A 122 14.42 7.72 -8.71
CA SER A 122 14.37 8.84 -9.65
C SER A 122 13.35 8.61 -10.75
N ILE A 123 12.91 9.69 -11.40
CA ILE A 123 12.03 9.62 -12.58
C ILE A 123 12.69 8.82 -13.72
N SER A 124 14.02 8.81 -13.81
CA SER A 124 14.78 8.03 -14.81
C SER A 124 14.75 6.52 -14.58
N ASP A 125 14.23 6.05 -13.44
CA ASP A 125 14.04 4.63 -13.18
C ASP A 125 12.90 4.02 -14.02
N ASP A 126 12.16 4.84 -14.77
CA ASP A 126 11.15 4.43 -15.76
C ASP A 126 11.70 3.49 -16.85
N LYS A 127 13.01 3.53 -17.09
CA LYS A 127 13.75 2.70 -18.07
C LYS A 127 14.58 1.58 -17.43
N THR A 128 14.43 1.35 -16.13
CA THR A 128 15.22 0.35 -15.38
C THR A 128 14.34 -0.78 -14.84
N SER A 129 14.94 -1.74 -14.12
CA SER A 129 14.17 -2.76 -13.37
C SER A 129 13.22 -2.12 -12.35
N LYS A 130 13.55 -0.95 -11.81
CA LYS A 130 12.75 -0.24 -10.79
C LYS A 130 11.48 0.44 -11.33
N LYS A 131 11.17 0.31 -12.63
CA LYS A 131 10.02 0.96 -13.28
C LYS A 131 8.69 0.67 -12.57
N ASP A 132 8.43 -0.57 -12.17
CA ASP A 132 7.14 -0.93 -11.55
C ASP A 132 7.02 -0.40 -10.13
N PHE A 133 8.14 -0.34 -9.40
CA PHE A 133 8.21 0.36 -8.12
C PHE A 133 7.96 1.87 -8.31
N LEU A 134 8.65 2.54 -9.24
CA LEU A 134 8.43 3.96 -9.55
C LEU A 134 6.97 4.25 -9.92
N ASN A 135 6.37 3.42 -10.76
CA ASN A 135 4.99 3.56 -11.17
C ASN A 135 3.99 3.33 -10.02
N THR A 136 4.36 2.51 -9.05
CA THR A 136 3.59 2.30 -7.82
C THR A 136 3.69 3.53 -6.92
N VAL A 137 4.89 4.06 -6.70
CA VAL A 137 5.12 5.31 -5.96
C VAL A 137 4.32 6.45 -6.55
N LYS A 138 4.36 6.66 -7.88
CA LYS A 138 3.56 7.69 -8.55
C LYS A 138 2.06 7.57 -8.27
N LEU A 139 1.52 6.35 -8.26
CA LEU A 139 0.11 6.11 -7.97
C LEU A 139 -0.23 6.39 -6.49
N ILE A 140 0.65 6.01 -5.56
CA ILE A 140 0.48 6.32 -4.13
C ILE A 140 0.43 7.84 -3.93
N LEU A 141 1.37 8.57 -4.54
CA LEU A 141 1.43 10.03 -4.47
C LEU A 141 0.18 10.68 -5.07
N GLU A 142 -0.22 10.25 -6.27
CA GLU A 142 -1.44 10.74 -6.94
C GLU A 142 -2.67 10.57 -6.04
N LEU A 143 -2.86 9.38 -5.47
CA LEU A 143 -3.97 9.09 -4.55
C LEU A 143 -3.88 9.90 -3.25
N ALA A 144 -2.68 10.29 -2.83
CA ALA A 144 -2.45 11.15 -1.68
C ALA A 144 -2.52 12.66 -2.00
N LYS A 145 -2.69 13.04 -3.29
CA LYS A 145 -2.62 14.42 -3.79
C LYS A 145 -1.23 15.07 -3.65
N PHE A 146 -0.20 14.26 -3.83
CA PHE A 146 1.21 14.64 -3.91
C PHE A 146 1.73 14.48 -5.34
N ASN A 147 2.80 15.17 -5.67
CA ASN A 147 3.57 15.00 -6.89
C ASN A 147 4.92 14.32 -6.57
N PHE A 148 5.59 13.79 -7.60
CA PHE A 148 6.89 13.15 -7.39
C PHE A 148 7.96 14.14 -6.91
N GLU A 149 7.83 15.41 -7.31
CA GLU A 149 8.68 16.50 -6.88
C GLU A 149 8.57 16.80 -5.38
N ASP A 150 7.48 16.38 -4.73
CA ASP A 150 7.32 16.54 -3.29
C ASP A 150 8.23 15.61 -2.48
N LEU A 151 8.84 14.61 -3.12
CA LEU A 151 9.85 13.72 -2.53
C LEU A 151 11.26 14.33 -2.52
N LYS A 152 11.44 15.56 -3.02
CA LYS A 152 12.73 16.26 -2.96
C LYS A 152 12.91 16.94 -1.62
#